data_AF-A0A7M3SJK2-F1
#
_entry.id   AF-A0A7M3SJK2-F1
#
_cell.length_a   1.000
_cell.length_b   1.000
_cell.length_c   1.000
_cell.angle_alpha   90.00
_cell.angle_beta   90.00
_cell.angle_gamma   90.00
#
_symmetry.space_group_name_H-M   'P 1'
#
loop_
_entity.id
_entity.type
_entity.pdbx_description
1 polymer ?
#
loop_
_entity_poly.entity_id
_entity_poly.type
_entity_poly.pdbx_seq_one_letter_code
_entity_poly.pdbx_strand_id
1 'polypeptide(L)'
;DLEDLERRDAEVEAACRHFLSIGQVSDTADVEAFLDSLSKEGFETSREHVRAAIRHRLLAVDQRRRSEEEAQRGRPTTWRAREALRTFESLRPQLIEAVEEATGEGDTPEARSAYLRAVKGLGIDVGEAAVSGRVHALYDLHVDLMAERASMDPVAARRQRALRVLFHGSVHMDLTDRRTLERLERGLPGFEDLISAVLDDADGRIEPAHEALILSYLERRGLEANTPELRPRVMACAGVLAAEMGLISPSEIPRLAPGIVLSDDRIEEIVGELKQLAASFRSTPVGQTPERTTEAPSERDGRHRRVDGARSMVDRADDVLARLLEER
;
A
#
# COMPACT_ATOMS: atom_id res chain seq x y z
N ASP A 1 26.06 -14.39 16.63
CA ASP A 1 25.88 -12.92 16.71
C ASP A 1 26.38 -12.24 15.45
N LEU A 2 27.69 -12.17 15.17
CA LEU A 2 28.19 -11.66 13.88
C LEU A 2 27.77 -12.53 12.69
N GLU A 3 27.82 -13.86 12.84
CA GLU A 3 27.29 -14.79 11.81
C GLU A 3 25.78 -14.65 11.57
N ASP A 4 25.03 -14.19 12.59
CA ASP A 4 23.59 -13.94 12.45
C ASP A 4 23.32 -12.59 11.77
N LEU A 5 24.14 -11.58 12.09
CA LEU A 5 24.17 -10.31 11.39
C LEU A 5 24.55 -10.49 9.90
N GLU A 6 25.51 -11.36 9.60
CA GLU A 6 25.90 -11.72 8.23
C GLU A 6 24.78 -12.47 7.50
N ARG A 7 24.06 -13.36 8.19
CA ARG A 7 22.89 -14.06 7.63
C ARG A 7 21.75 -13.10 7.29
N ARG A 8 21.57 -12.05 8.09
CA ARG A 8 20.55 -11.00 7.95
C ARG A 8 21.10 -9.72 7.31
N ASP A 9 22.20 -9.79 6.55
CA ASP A 9 22.85 -8.59 5.98
C ASP A 9 21.92 -7.78 5.08
N ALA A 10 20.99 -8.44 4.37
CA ALA A 10 19.99 -7.76 3.55
C ALA A 10 19.03 -6.89 4.38
N GLU A 11 18.61 -7.36 5.56
CA GLU A 11 17.75 -6.61 6.48
C GLU A 11 18.50 -5.42 7.08
N VAL A 12 19.74 -5.64 7.50
CA VAL A 12 20.61 -4.57 8.02
C VAL A 12 20.86 -3.50 6.96
N GLU A 13 21.15 -3.91 5.72
CA GLU A 13 21.36 -2.98 4.61
C GLU A 13 20.09 -2.19 4.27
N ALA A 14 18.92 -2.85 4.28
CA ALA A 14 17.63 -2.18 4.10
C ALA A 14 17.35 -1.15 5.22
N ALA A 15 17.59 -1.52 6.48
CA ALA A 15 17.42 -0.63 7.62
C ALA A 15 18.39 0.56 7.57
N CYS A 16 19.66 0.34 7.21
CA CYS A 16 20.62 1.43 6.99
C CYS A 16 20.17 2.39 5.89
N ARG A 17 19.66 1.87 4.76
CA ARG A 17 19.11 2.71 3.67
C ARG A 17 17.89 3.50 4.13
N HIS A 18 17.00 2.88 4.91
CA HIS A 18 15.82 3.55 5.46
C HIS A 18 16.23 4.70 6.39
N PHE A 19 17.16 4.48 7.31
CA PHE A 19 17.71 5.53 8.17
C PHE A 19 18.29 6.68 7.33
N LEU A 20 19.15 6.39 6.35
CA LEU A 20 19.80 7.40 5.49
C LEU A 20 18.84 8.17 4.56
N SER A 21 17.56 7.79 4.49
CA SER A 21 16.55 8.56 3.77
C SER A 21 16.14 9.84 4.51
N ILE A 22 16.33 9.88 5.84
CA ILE A 22 15.91 10.97 6.72
C ILE A 22 17.08 11.47 7.59
N GLY A 23 17.85 10.54 8.15
CA GLY A 23 18.95 10.80 9.08
C GLY A 23 20.31 11.02 8.41
N GLN A 24 21.29 11.42 9.21
CA GLN A 24 22.67 11.64 8.78
C GLN A 24 23.66 10.90 9.68
N VAL A 25 24.68 10.28 9.08
CA VAL A 25 25.72 9.54 9.84
C VAL A 25 26.56 10.44 10.75
N SER A 26 26.58 11.76 10.50
CA SER A 26 27.25 12.74 11.35
C SER A 26 26.50 13.07 12.64
N ASP A 27 25.19 12.79 12.71
CA ASP A 27 24.41 12.99 13.92
C ASP A 27 24.52 11.76 14.82
N THR A 28 25.38 11.85 15.83
CA THR A 28 25.63 10.74 16.74
C THR A 28 24.39 10.36 17.54
N ALA A 29 23.54 11.33 17.91
CA ALA A 29 22.34 11.05 18.69
C ALA A 29 21.30 10.28 17.86
N ASP A 30 21.13 10.67 16.59
CA ASP A 30 20.22 10.01 15.66
C ASP A 30 20.71 8.59 15.31
N VAL A 31 22.02 8.42 15.12
CA VAL A 31 22.63 7.09 14.92
C VAL A 31 22.44 6.17 16.13
N GLU A 32 22.58 6.67 17.37
CA GLU A 32 22.29 5.84 18.56
C GLU A 32 20.80 5.46 18.62
N ALA A 33 19.90 6.39 18.30
CA ALA A 33 18.45 6.11 18.28
C ALA A 33 18.09 5.04 17.23
N PHE A 34 18.74 5.06 16.07
CA PHE A 34 18.64 4.02 15.05
C PHE A 34 19.17 2.66 15.55
N LEU A 35 20.34 2.61 16.18
CA LEU A 35 20.88 1.36 16.73
C LEU A 35 19.98 0.77 17.82
N ASP A 36 19.34 1.64 18.62
CA ASP A 36 18.39 1.22 19.63
C ASP A 36 17.07 0.73 19.02
N SER A 37 16.62 1.29 17.89
CA SER A 37 15.40 0.81 17.22
C SER A 37 15.55 -0.61 16.68
N LEU A 38 16.74 -0.97 16.18
CA LEU A 38 17.05 -2.32 15.70
C LEU A 38 16.93 -3.41 16.77
N SER A 39 16.99 -3.05 18.06
CA SER A 39 16.73 -4.01 19.14
C SER A 39 15.30 -4.59 19.07
N LYS A 40 14.33 -3.78 18.61
CA LYS A 40 12.93 -4.19 18.44
C LYS A 40 12.73 -5.14 17.25
N GLU A 41 13.65 -5.11 16.29
CA GLU A 41 13.68 -5.98 15.11
C GLU A 41 14.47 -7.28 15.35
N GLY A 42 14.85 -7.53 16.61
CA GLY A 42 15.50 -8.77 17.04
C GLY A 42 17.02 -8.79 16.86
N PHE A 43 17.67 -7.65 16.62
CA PHE A 43 19.13 -7.56 16.63
C PHE A 43 19.66 -7.37 18.05
N GLU A 44 20.74 -8.07 18.43
CA GLU A 44 21.37 -7.95 19.75
C GLU A 44 22.22 -6.65 19.89
N THR A 45 21.61 -5.49 19.73
CA THR A 45 22.28 -4.18 19.80
C THR A 45 22.68 -3.75 21.23
N SER A 46 22.43 -4.62 22.23
CA SER A 46 22.98 -4.51 23.59
C SER A 46 24.48 -4.78 23.65
N ARG A 47 25.05 -5.47 22.66
CA ARG A 47 26.48 -5.77 22.58
C ARG A 47 27.21 -4.75 21.71
N GLU A 48 28.28 -4.18 22.24
CA GLU A 48 29.02 -3.11 21.55
C GLU A 48 29.62 -3.54 20.21
N HIS A 49 30.08 -4.78 20.07
CA HIS A 49 30.63 -5.27 18.81
C HIS A 49 29.56 -5.41 17.70
N VAL A 50 28.30 -5.68 18.06
CA VAL A 50 27.17 -5.70 17.11
C VAL A 50 26.85 -4.27 16.66
N ARG A 51 26.78 -3.32 17.61
CA ARG A 51 26.63 -1.88 17.29
C ARG A 51 27.74 -1.40 16.38
N ALA A 52 28.99 -1.74 16.68
CA ALA A 52 30.15 -1.37 15.87
C ALA A 52 30.09 -1.93 14.45
N ALA A 53 29.66 -3.20 14.29
CA ALA A 53 29.47 -3.82 12.98
C ALA A 53 28.38 -3.12 12.16
N ILE A 54 27.24 -2.79 12.79
CA ILE A 54 26.14 -2.06 12.14
C ILE A 54 26.58 -0.63 11.79
N ARG A 55 27.33 0.07 12.65
CA ARG A 55 27.89 1.41 12.34
C ARG A 55 28.83 1.34 11.13
N HIS A 56 29.70 0.35 11.10
CA HIS A 56 30.59 0.14 9.95
C HIS A 56 29.80 -0.10 8.67
N ARG A 57 28.71 -0.90 8.75
CA ARG A 57 27.80 -1.13 7.62
C ARG A 57 27.11 0.16 7.19
N LEU A 58 26.59 0.94 8.13
CA LEU A 58 25.94 2.23 7.88
C LEU A 58 26.88 3.20 7.15
N LEU A 59 28.13 3.32 7.59
CA LEU A 59 29.15 4.13 6.92
C LEU A 59 29.43 3.64 5.49
N ALA A 60 29.54 2.32 5.29
CA ALA A 60 29.74 1.75 3.96
C ALA A 60 28.54 2.01 3.03
N VAL A 61 27.32 1.93 3.54
CA VAL A 61 26.08 2.24 2.80
C VAL A 61 26.02 3.73 2.46
N ASP A 62 26.35 4.63 3.39
CA ASP A 62 26.38 6.09 3.14
C ASP A 62 27.44 6.46 2.09
N GLN A 63 28.64 5.88 2.17
CA GLN A 63 29.67 6.10 1.16
C GLN A 63 29.22 5.62 -0.23
N ARG A 64 28.58 4.45 -0.30
CA ARG A 64 28.02 3.91 -1.55
C ARG A 64 26.89 4.79 -2.08
N ARG A 65 26.00 5.28 -1.22
CA ARG A 65 24.92 6.20 -1.58
C ARG A 65 25.47 7.50 -2.18
N ARG A 66 26.52 8.07 -1.59
CA ARG A 66 27.18 9.29 -2.12
C ARG A 66 27.80 9.06 -3.49
N SER A 67 28.51 7.94 -3.69
CA SER A 67 29.08 7.62 -4.99
C SER A 67 28.00 7.34 -6.05
N GLU A 68 26.89 6.71 -5.67
CA GLU A 68 25.72 6.53 -6.52
C GLU A 68 25.09 7.89 -6.91
N GLU A 69 24.89 8.80 -5.95
CA GLU A 69 24.37 10.15 -6.22
C GLU A 69 25.27 10.96 -7.16
N GLU A 70 26.59 10.90 -6.95
CA GLU A 70 27.57 11.54 -7.83
C GLU A 70 27.55 10.94 -9.25
N ALA A 71 27.48 9.60 -9.35
CA ALA A 71 27.38 8.91 -10.63
C ALA A 71 26.02 9.13 -11.33
N GLN A 72 24.97 9.45 -10.57
CA GLN A 72 23.66 9.80 -11.11
C GLN A 72 23.62 11.24 -11.66
N ARG A 73 24.25 12.19 -10.96
CA ARG A 73 24.31 13.61 -11.38
C ARG A 73 25.31 13.87 -12.50
N GLY A 74 26.34 13.03 -12.63
CA GLY A 74 27.41 13.15 -13.62
C GLY A 74 27.22 12.29 -14.87
N ARG A 75 27.98 12.62 -15.93
CA ARG A 75 28.22 11.67 -17.03
C ARG A 75 29.18 10.58 -16.54
N PRO A 76 29.07 9.33 -17.04
CA PRO A 76 30.03 8.28 -16.70
C PRO A 76 31.46 8.75 -17.00
N THR A 77 32.29 8.84 -15.96
CA THR A 77 33.66 9.39 -16.06
C THR A 77 34.69 8.32 -16.43
N THR A 78 34.34 7.04 -16.36
CA THR A 78 35.22 5.91 -16.70
C THR A 78 34.60 5.02 -17.77
N TRP A 79 35.44 4.34 -18.55
CA TRP A 79 34.98 3.34 -19.53
C TRP A 79 34.19 2.21 -18.85
N ARG A 80 34.66 1.75 -17.68
CA ARG A 80 34.00 0.72 -16.88
C ARG A 80 32.58 1.13 -16.49
N ALA A 81 32.39 2.34 -15.95
CA ALA A 81 31.08 2.86 -15.60
C ALA A 81 30.15 2.96 -16.83
N ARG A 82 30.71 3.37 -17.98
CA ARG A 82 29.95 3.48 -19.23
C ARG A 82 29.51 2.13 -19.78
N GLU A 83 30.38 1.12 -19.70
CA GLU A 83 30.06 -0.23 -20.15
C GLU A 83 29.06 -0.90 -19.20
N ALA A 84 29.23 -0.76 -17.88
CA ALA A 84 28.27 -1.24 -16.90
C ALA A 84 26.87 -0.66 -17.13
N LEU A 85 26.78 0.65 -17.45
CA LEU A 85 25.51 1.29 -17.79
C LEU A 85 24.89 0.71 -19.07
N ARG A 86 25.69 0.47 -20.11
CA ARG A 86 25.19 -0.15 -21.35
C ARG A 86 24.66 -1.55 -21.11
N THR A 87 25.39 -2.35 -20.34
CA THR A 87 24.96 -3.69 -19.95
C THR A 87 23.64 -3.63 -19.19
N PHE A 88 23.53 -2.75 -18.17
CA PHE A 88 22.29 -2.51 -17.45
C PHE A 88 21.12 -2.14 -18.37
N GLU A 89 21.30 -1.17 -19.28
CA GLU A 89 20.24 -0.75 -20.21
C GLU A 89 19.84 -1.87 -21.18
N SER A 90 20.80 -2.66 -21.66
CA SER A 90 20.51 -3.80 -22.55
C SER A 90 19.73 -4.93 -21.87
N LEU A 91 19.91 -5.09 -20.55
CA LEU A 91 19.27 -6.15 -19.75
C LEU A 91 18.03 -5.65 -19.00
N ARG A 92 17.66 -4.37 -19.14
CA ARG A 92 16.53 -3.76 -18.45
C ARG A 92 15.22 -4.57 -18.53
N PRO A 93 14.81 -5.13 -19.69
CA PRO A 93 13.60 -5.96 -19.75
C PRO A 93 13.67 -7.21 -18.86
N GLN A 94 14.82 -7.89 -18.85
CA GLN A 94 15.04 -9.10 -18.04
C GLN A 94 15.11 -8.78 -16.55
N LEU A 95 15.62 -7.60 -16.19
CA LEU A 95 15.60 -7.12 -14.82
C LEU A 95 14.17 -6.87 -14.33
N ILE A 96 13.29 -6.33 -15.17
CA ILE A 96 11.87 -6.13 -14.84
C ILE A 96 11.20 -7.49 -14.59
N GLU A 97 11.39 -8.46 -15.48
CA GLU A 97 10.89 -9.84 -15.31
C GLU A 97 11.39 -10.45 -13.99
N ALA A 98 12.67 -10.23 -13.64
CA ALA A 98 13.24 -10.70 -12.39
C ALA A 98 12.63 -10.03 -11.14
N VAL A 99 12.16 -8.78 -11.23
CA VAL A 99 11.41 -8.14 -10.12
C VAL A 99 10.05 -8.83 -9.95
N GLU A 100 9.34 -9.10 -11.04
CA GLU A 100 8.02 -9.75 -10.99
C GLU A 100 8.12 -11.18 -10.46
N GLU A 101 9.12 -11.94 -10.91
CA GLU A 101 9.38 -13.29 -10.41
C GLU A 101 9.73 -13.28 -8.92
N ALA A 102 10.56 -12.33 -8.48
CA ALA A 102 10.97 -12.23 -7.09
C ALA A 102 9.82 -11.81 -6.15
N THR A 103 8.92 -10.94 -6.63
CA THR A 103 7.84 -10.35 -5.82
C THR A 103 6.50 -11.06 -5.97
N GLY A 104 6.48 -12.25 -6.58
CA GLY A 104 5.25 -13.03 -6.80
C GLY A 104 4.45 -13.35 -5.53
N GLU A 105 5.12 -13.45 -4.37
CA GLU A 105 4.49 -13.67 -3.06
C GLU A 105 4.36 -12.38 -2.21
N GLY A 106 4.83 -11.24 -2.73
CA GLY A 106 4.85 -9.93 -2.06
C GLY A 106 6.23 -9.28 -2.03
N ASP A 107 6.29 -8.00 -1.64
CA ASP A 107 7.55 -7.29 -1.39
C ASP A 107 8.09 -7.62 0.00
N THR A 108 9.04 -8.55 0.04
CA THR A 108 9.73 -8.97 1.27
C THR A 108 11.26 -8.77 1.15
N PRO A 109 12.00 -8.73 2.26
CA PRO A 109 13.46 -8.72 2.23
C PRO A 109 14.06 -9.91 1.45
N GLU A 110 13.41 -11.06 1.49
CA GLU A 110 13.78 -12.26 0.75
C GLU A 110 13.57 -12.09 -0.76
N ALA A 111 12.45 -11.48 -1.17
CA ALA A 111 12.20 -11.13 -2.57
C ALA A 111 13.28 -10.19 -3.11
N ARG A 112 13.62 -9.15 -2.34
CA ARG A 112 14.69 -8.22 -2.71
C ARG A 112 16.05 -8.92 -2.83
N SER A 113 16.35 -9.84 -1.92
CA SER A 113 17.58 -10.65 -1.95
C SER A 113 17.62 -11.60 -3.16
N ALA A 114 16.48 -12.18 -3.53
CA ALA A 114 16.34 -13.02 -4.72
C ALA A 114 16.59 -12.21 -6.01
N TYR A 115 15.99 -11.02 -6.11
CA TYR A 115 16.22 -10.11 -7.23
C TYR A 115 17.70 -9.72 -7.37
N LEU A 116 18.37 -9.31 -6.29
CA LEU A 116 19.79 -8.95 -6.34
C LEU A 116 20.69 -10.13 -6.76
N ARG A 117 20.31 -11.36 -6.38
CA ARG A 117 21.00 -12.57 -6.84
C ARG A 117 20.80 -12.80 -8.33
N ALA A 118 19.59 -12.58 -8.85
CA ALA A 118 19.29 -12.65 -10.28
C ALA A 118 20.06 -11.59 -11.08
N VAL A 119 20.11 -10.34 -10.61
CA VAL A 119 20.90 -9.24 -11.21
C VAL A 119 22.38 -9.63 -11.32
N LYS A 120 22.95 -10.18 -10.26
CA LYS A 120 24.33 -10.68 -10.25
C LYS A 120 24.52 -11.84 -11.22
N GLY A 121 23.53 -12.74 -11.32
CA GLY A 121 23.52 -13.86 -12.27
C GLY A 121 23.50 -13.42 -13.73
N LEU A 122 22.90 -12.26 -14.03
CA LEU A 122 22.90 -11.63 -15.36
C LEU A 122 24.21 -10.90 -15.69
N GLY A 123 25.21 -10.94 -14.81
CA GLY A 123 26.53 -10.35 -15.04
C GLY A 123 26.60 -8.85 -14.78
N ILE A 124 25.60 -8.26 -14.11
CA ILE A 124 25.60 -6.85 -13.74
C ILE A 124 26.44 -6.68 -12.47
N ASP A 125 27.43 -5.79 -12.54
CA ASP A 125 28.26 -5.43 -11.39
C ASP A 125 27.54 -4.41 -10.51
N VAL A 126 26.84 -4.90 -9.49
CA VAL A 126 26.15 -4.09 -8.48
C VAL A 126 27.14 -3.33 -7.57
N GLY A 127 28.45 -3.58 -7.66
CA GLY A 127 29.47 -2.78 -6.98
C GLY A 127 29.79 -1.47 -7.68
N GLU A 128 29.49 -1.35 -8.98
CA GLU A 128 29.72 -0.14 -9.75
C GLU A 128 28.66 0.92 -9.39
N ALA A 129 29.09 2.06 -8.86
CA ALA A 129 28.19 3.14 -8.41
C ALA A 129 27.28 3.67 -9.53
N ALA A 130 27.75 3.61 -10.78
CA ALA A 130 26.95 3.97 -11.95
C ALA A 130 25.76 3.03 -12.21
N VAL A 131 25.69 1.85 -11.59
CA VAL A 131 24.58 0.89 -11.82
C VAL A 131 23.88 0.49 -10.54
N SER A 132 24.60 0.39 -9.41
CA SER A 132 24.08 0.01 -8.10
C SER A 132 22.76 0.71 -7.75
N GLY A 133 22.76 2.04 -7.70
CA GLY A 133 21.55 2.82 -7.36
C GLY A 133 20.40 2.61 -8.35
N ARG A 134 20.70 2.40 -9.65
CA ARG A 134 19.69 2.16 -10.70
C ARG A 134 19.02 0.80 -10.56
N VAL A 135 19.77 -0.23 -10.16
CA VAL A 135 19.22 -1.58 -9.89
C VAL A 135 18.22 -1.54 -8.75
N HIS A 136 18.55 -0.82 -7.67
CA HIS A 136 17.65 -0.65 -6.52
C HIS A 136 16.43 0.19 -6.87
N ALA A 137 16.63 1.32 -7.56
CA ALA A 137 15.54 2.19 -7.99
C ALA A 137 14.58 1.48 -8.96
N LEU A 138 15.07 0.60 -9.84
CA LEU A 138 14.23 -0.19 -10.73
C LEU A 138 13.30 -1.13 -9.95
N TYR A 139 13.85 -1.83 -8.94
CA TYR A 139 13.04 -2.68 -8.06
C TYR A 139 11.96 -1.89 -7.34
N ASP A 140 12.36 -0.81 -6.65
CA ASP A 140 11.44 -0.01 -5.83
C ASP A 140 10.33 0.61 -6.69
N LEU A 141 10.66 1.17 -7.87
CA LEU A 141 9.69 1.73 -8.80
C LEU A 141 8.71 0.67 -9.32
N HIS A 142 9.20 -0.52 -9.67
CA HIS A 142 8.33 -1.55 -10.23
C HIS A 142 7.39 -2.14 -9.18
N VAL A 143 7.86 -2.34 -7.95
CA VAL A 143 7.00 -2.72 -6.82
C VAL A 143 5.90 -1.68 -6.58
N ASP A 144 6.25 -0.40 -6.55
CA ASP A 144 5.28 0.69 -6.37
C ASP A 144 4.25 0.70 -7.52
N LEU A 145 4.69 0.54 -8.78
CA LEU A 145 3.81 0.46 -9.94
C LEU A 145 2.90 -0.77 -9.90
N MET A 146 3.40 -1.93 -9.45
CA MET A 146 2.58 -3.13 -9.28
C MET A 146 1.54 -2.93 -8.17
N ALA A 147 1.90 -2.31 -7.06
CA ALA A 147 0.98 -1.98 -5.97
C ALA A 147 -0.08 -0.97 -6.43
N GLU A 148 0.31 0.05 -7.20
CA GLU A 148 -0.61 1.02 -7.79
C GLU A 148 -1.53 0.33 -8.81
N ARG A 149 -1.00 -0.52 -9.69
CA ARG A 149 -1.79 -1.28 -10.66
C ARG A 149 -2.78 -2.22 -9.98
N ALA A 150 -2.39 -2.88 -8.89
CA ALA A 150 -3.30 -3.69 -8.08
C ALA A 150 -4.40 -2.83 -7.44
N SER A 151 -4.09 -1.59 -7.03
CA SER A 151 -5.10 -0.64 -6.54
C SER A 151 -6.01 -0.07 -7.64
N MET A 152 -5.53 -0.08 -8.89
CA MET A 152 -6.21 0.41 -10.08
C MET A 152 -6.90 -0.70 -10.90
N ASP A 153 -6.89 -1.96 -10.43
CA ASP A 153 -7.63 -3.03 -11.09
C ASP A 153 -9.13 -2.69 -11.10
N PRO A 154 -9.76 -2.50 -12.28
CA PRO A 154 -11.16 -2.13 -12.37
C PRO A 154 -12.07 -3.19 -11.73
N VAL A 155 -11.66 -4.46 -11.73
CA VAL A 155 -12.41 -5.56 -11.11
C VAL A 155 -12.32 -5.47 -9.59
N ALA A 156 -11.12 -5.34 -9.02
CA ALA A 156 -10.93 -5.12 -7.58
C ALA A 156 -11.64 -3.84 -7.10
N ALA A 157 -11.55 -2.74 -7.85
CA ALA A 157 -12.20 -1.47 -7.51
C ALA A 157 -13.73 -1.60 -7.54
N ARG A 158 -14.30 -2.27 -8.54
CA ARG A 158 -15.73 -2.60 -8.63
C ARG A 158 -16.19 -3.44 -7.43
N ARG A 159 -15.45 -4.50 -7.11
CA ARG A 159 -15.71 -5.36 -5.95
C ARG A 159 -15.66 -4.59 -4.64
N GLN A 160 -14.68 -3.71 -4.45
CA GLN A 160 -14.57 -2.87 -3.27
C GLN A 160 -15.75 -1.89 -3.13
N ARG A 161 -16.25 -1.34 -4.25
CA ARG A 161 -17.47 -0.52 -4.23
C ARG A 161 -18.71 -1.32 -3.83
N ALA A 162 -18.86 -2.52 -4.36
CA ALA A 162 -19.95 -3.43 -4.01
C ALA A 162 -19.89 -3.84 -2.52
N LEU A 163 -18.71 -4.17 -2.01
CA LEU A 163 -18.49 -4.52 -0.59
C LEU A 163 -18.84 -3.37 0.36
N ARG A 164 -18.55 -2.12 0.01
CA ARG A 164 -18.93 -0.96 0.84
C ARG A 164 -20.45 -0.85 1.03
N VAL A 165 -21.22 -1.16 -0.01
CA VAL A 165 -22.68 -1.16 0.04
C VAL A 165 -23.19 -2.38 0.81
N LEU A 166 -22.58 -3.53 0.59
CA LEU A 166 -22.94 -4.78 1.26
C LEU A 166 -22.73 -4.73 2.79
N PHE A 167 -21.62 -4.17 3.24
CA PHE A 167 -21.29 -4.04 4.67
C PHE A 167 -21.78 -2.74 5.31
N HIS A 168 -22.59 -1.93 4.61
CA HIS A 168 -23.11 -0.69 5.15
C HIS A 168 -23.96 -0.94 6.41
N GLY A 169 -23.52 -0.41 7.55
CA GLY A 169 -24.20 -0.57 8.84
C GLY A 169 -24.18 -1.98 9.42
N SER A 170 -23.29 -2.87 8.95
CA SER A 170 -23.15 -4.25 9.45
C SER A 170 -22.79 -4.33 10.94
N VAL A 171 -22.29 -3.23 11.51
CA VAL A 171 -21.98 -3.08 12.94
C VAL A 171 -23.22 -3.23 13.84
N HIS A 172 -24.43 -3.12 13.29
CA HIS A 172 -25.67 -3.24 14.07
C HIS A 172 -26.48 -4.51 13.80
N MET A 173 -25.95 -5.43 12.98
CA MET A 173 -26.65 -6.66 12.58
C MET A 173 -26.37 -7.82 13.55
N ASP A 174 -27.29 -8.79 13.57
CA ASP A 174 -27.09 -10.04 14.29
C ASP A 174 -25.90 -10.85 13.74
N LEU A 175 -25.34 -11.71 14.60
CA LEU A 175 -24.21 -12.58 14.26
C LEU A 175 -24.52 -13.51 13.08
N THR A 176 -25.77 -13.96 12.96
CA THR A 176 -26.22 -14.82 11.86
C THR A 176 -26.11 -14.10 10.52
N ASP A 177 -26.62 -12.86 10.46
CA ASP A 177 -26.61 -12.06 9.24
C ASP A 177 -25.20 -11.60 8.86
N ARG A 178 -24.35 -11.27 9.85
CA ARG A 178 -22.93 -11.00 9.61
C ARG A 178 -22.19 -12.18 8.99
N ARG A 179 -22.41 -13.39 9.49
CA ARG A 179 -21.80 -14.60 8.91
C ARG A 179 -22.26 -14.82 7.47
N THR A 180 -23.50 -14.51 7.14
CA THR A 180 -24.01 -14.58 5.77
C THR A 180 -23.32 -13.55 4.87
N LEU A 181 -23.07 -12.32 5.35
CA LEU A 181 -22.29 -11.31 4.63
C LEU A 181 -20.84 -11.72 4.40
N GLU A 182 -20.15 -12.25 5.42
CA GLU A 182 -18.76 -12.73 5.29
C GLU A 182 -18.63 -13.92 4.32
N ARG A 183 -19.66 -14.78 4.24
CA ARG A 183 -19.70 -15.87 3.24
C ARG A 183 -19.91 -15.33 1.84
N LEU A 184 -20.76 -14.29 1.69
CA LEU A 184 -21.00 -13.63 0.42
C LEU A 184 -19.78 -12.84 -0.05
N GLU A 185 -19.03 -12.20 0.85
CA GLU A 185 -17.74 -11.54 0.56
C GLU A 185 -16.73 -12.51 -0.04
N ARG A 186 -16.50 -13.66 0.61
CA ARG A 186 -15.61 -14.70 0.07
C ARG A 186 -16.10 -15.27 -1.27
N GLY A 187 -17.41 -15.23 -1.50
CA GLY A 187 -18.06 -15.69 -2.73
C GLY A 187 -18.28 -14.62 -3.79
N LEU A 188 -17.81 -13.38 -3.58
CA LEU A 188 -18.14 -12.23 -4.43
C LEU A 188 -17.81 -12.41 -5.91
N PRO A 189 -16.69 -13.05 -6.32
CA PRO A 189 -16.42 -13.30 -7.74
C PRO A 189 -17.53 -14.14 -8.42
N GLY A 190 -17.99 -15.21 -7.77
CA GLY A 190 -19.06 -16.03 -8.34
C GLY A 190 -20.44 -15.36 -8.25
N PHE A 191 -20.62 -14.41 -7.35
CA PHE A 191 -21.83 -13.58 -7.31
C PHE A 191 -21.83 -12.57 -8.48
N GLU A 192 -20.69 -11.98 -8.78
CA GLU A 192 -20.50 -11.11 -9.94
C GLU A 192 -20.79 -11.82 -11.27
N ASP A 193 -20.30 -13.06 -11.45
CA ASP A 193 -20.61 -13.88 -12.62
C ASP A 193 -22.12 -14.17 -12.74
N LEU A 194 -22.80 -14.43 -11.62
CA LEU A 194 -24.25 -14.60 -11.59
C LEU A 194 -24.96 -13.33 -12.03
N ILE A 195 -24.58 -12.17 -11.50
CA ILE A 195 -25.19 -10.89 -11.88
C ILE A 195 -25.00 -10.64 -13.37
N SER A 196 -23.81 -10.92 -13.90
CA SER A 196 -23.57 -10.83 -15.34
C SER A 196 -24.49 -11.74 -16.14
N ALA A 197 -24.68 -12.99 -15.71
CA ALA A 197 -25.53 -13.95 -16.43
C ALA A 197 -27.03 -13.66 -16.31
N VAL A 198 -27.49 -13.14 -15.17
CA VAL A 198 -28.92 -12.85 -14.92
C VAL A 198 -29.35 -11.55 -15.58
N LEU A 199 -28.45 -10.57 -15.69
CA LEU A 199 -28.76 -9.23 -16.22
C LEU A 199 -28.20 -8.98 -17.63
N ASP A 200 -27.67 -10.00 -18.30
CA ASP A 200 -27.16 -9.89 -19.68
C ASP A 200 -28.27 -9.43 -20.66
N ASP A 201 -29.51 -9.85 -20.42
CA ASP A 201 -30.72 -9.49 -21.19
C ASP A 201 -31.56 -8.39 -20.51
N ALA A 202 -31.03 -7.75 -19.47
CA ALA A 202 -31.77 -6.70 -18.78
C ALA A 202 -31.74 -5.40 -19.60
N ASP A 203 -32.91 -4.81 -19.89
CA ASP A 203 -33.08 -3.50 -20.54
C ASP A 203 -32.67 -2.33 -19.62
N GLY A 204 -31.47 -2.39 -19.04
CA GLY A 204 -30.87 -1.31 -18.26
C GLY A 204 -31.43 -1.13 -16.84
N ARG A 205 -32.32 -2.02 -16.37
CA ARG A 205 -32.98 -1.95 -15.05
C ARG A 205 -33.10 -3.32 -14.38
N ILE A 206 -33.10 -3.35 -13.04
CA ILE A 206 -33.36 -4.58 -12.27
C ILE A 206 -34.87 -4.73 -12.06
N GLU A 207 -35.48 -5.65 -12.81
CA GLU A 207 -36.89 -6.03 -12.59
C GLU A 207 -37.08 -7.03 -11.44
N PRO A 208 -38.29 -7.12 -10.83
CA PRO A 208 -38.58 -8.07 -9.75
C PRO A 208 -38.28 -9.54 -10.07
N ALA A 209 -38.37 -9.93 -11.35
CA ALA A 209 -38.02 -11.27 -11.80
C ALA A 209 -36.52 -11.57 -11.59
N HIS A 210 -35.65 -10.59 -11.88
CA HIS A 210 -34.21 -10.70 -11.66
C HIS A 210 -33.90 -10.77 -10.16
N GLU A 211 -34.56 -9.96 -9.33
CA GLU A 211 -34.41 -10.04 -7.87
C GLU A 211 -34.73 -11.45 -7.35
N ALA A 212 -35.83 -12.03 -7.82
CA ALA A 212 -36.25 -13.36 -7.41
C ALA A 212 -35.23 -14.44 -7.82
N LEU A 213 -34.64 -14.33 -9.02
CA LEU A 213 -33.59 -15.25 -9.48
C LEU A 213 -32.31 -15.14 -8.65
N ILE A 214 -31.87 -13.91 -8.35
CA ILE A 214 -30.68 -13.64 -7.54
C ILE A 214 -30.87 -14.23 -6.13
N LEU A 215 -32.00 -13.95 -5.48
CA LEU A 215 -32.31 -14.47 -4.14
C LEU A 215 -32.43 -16.00 -4.15
N SER A 216 -33.13 -16.57 -5.13
CA SER A 216 -33.28 -18.03 -5.26
C SER A 216 -31.95 -18.75 -5.44
N TYR A 217 -31.00 -18.14 -6.18
CA TYR A 217 -29.66 -18.70 -6.35
C TYR A 217 -28.87 -18.67 -5.03
N LEU A 218 -28.93 -17.56 -4.29
CA LEU A 218 -28.26 -17.45 -2.99
C LEU A 218 -28.83 -18.46 -1.98
N GLU A 219 -30.15 -18.63 -1.94
CA GLU A 219 -30.81 -19.64 -1.10
C GLU A 219 -30.37 -21.06 -1.46
N ARG A 220 -30.27 -21.41 -2.77
CA ARG A 220 -29.74 -22.71 -3.22
C ARG A 220 -28.29 -22.96 -2.81
N ARG A 221 -27.50 -21.89 -2.64
CA ARG A 221 -26.11 -21.95 -2.15
C ARG A 221 -26.03 -22.01 -0.61
N GLY A 222 -27.18 -22.05 0.07
CA GLY A 222 -27.29 -22.09 1.52
C GLY A 222 -26.96 -20.75 2.18
N LEU A 223 -27.25 -19.63 1.50
CA LEU A 223 -27.18 -18.27 2.05
C LEU A 223 -28.60 -17.75 2.27
N GLU A 224 -28.94 -17.44 3.53
CA GLU A 224 -30.24 -16.87 3.89
C GLU A 224 -30.25 -15.36 3.60
N ALA A 225 -30.26 -14.99 2.31
CA ALA A 225 -30.17 -13.59 1.87
C ALA A 225 -31.53 -12.86 1.86
N ASN A 226 -32.64 -13.58 2.02
CA ASN A 226 -34.01 -13.07 1.93
C ASN A 226 -34.56 -12.62 3.30
N THR A 227 -33.75 -11.90 4.07
CA THR A 227 -34.17 -11.25 5.33
C THR A 227 -34.43 -9.77 5.08
N PRO A 228 -35.26 -9.08 5.89
CA PRO A 228 -35.50 -7.64 5.72
C PRO A 228 -34.22 -6.79 5.85
N GLU A 229 -33.20 -7.30 6.52
CA GLU A 229 -31.91 -6.64 6.70
C GLU A 229 -30.94 -6.93 5.55
N LEU A 230 -30.85 -8.18 5.08
CA LEU A 230 -29.90 -8.59 4.05
C LEU A 230 -30.39 -8.29 2.63
N ARG A 231 -31.69 -8.47 2.36
CA ARG A 231 -32.25 -8.33 1.01
C ARG A 231 -31.96 -6.95 0.39
N PRO A 232 -32.22 -5.81 1.05
CA PRO A 232 -31.91 -4.51 0.48
C PRO A 232 -30.41 -4.30 0.18
N ARG A 233 -29.52 -4.84 1.02
CA ARG A 233 -28.06 -4.75 0.87
C ARG A 233 -27.55 -5.61 -0.27
N VAL A 234 -28.03 -6.84 -0.37
CA VAL A 234 -27.70 -7.78 -1.45
C VAL A 234 -28.16 -7.22 -2.79
N MET A 235 -29.37 -6.64 -2.85
CA MET A 235 -29.88 -6.03 -4.07
C MET A 235 -29.13 -4.73 -4.45
N ALA A 236 -28.78 -3.90 -3.48
CA ALA A 236 -27.94 -2.72 -3.73
C ALA A 236 -26.53 -3.10 -4.18
N CYS A 237 -25.94 -4.15 -3.59
CA CYS A 237 -24.65 -4.72 -4.00
C CYS A 237 -24.71 -5.25 -5.44
N ALA A 238 -25.75 -6.01 -5.79
CA ALA A 238 -26.01 -6.48 -7.15
C ALA A 238 -26.17 -5.31 -8.14
N GLY A 239 -26.88 -4.25 -7.75
CA GLY A 239 -27.03 -3.04 -8.56
C GLY A 239 -25.71 -2.31 -8.81
N VAL A 240 -24.85 -2.20 -7.80
CA VAL A 240 -23.50 -1.61 -7.98
C VAL A 240 -22.66 -2.46 -8.94
N LEU A 241 -22.66 -3.78 -8.79
CA LEU A 241 -21.94 -4.67 -9.70
C LEU A 241 -22.46 -4.55 -11.13
N ALA A 242 -23.77 -4.55 -11.31
CA ALA A 242 -24.42 -4.44 -12.62
C ALA A 242 -24.17 -3.09 -13.30
N ALA A 243 -24.21 -1.98 -12.55
CA ALA A 243 -23.96 -0.65 -13.09
C ALA A 243 -22.50 -0.47 -13.54
N GLU A 244 -21.57 -1.03 -12.76
CA GLU A 244 -20.13 -0.99 -13.06
C GLU A 244 -19.73 -1.96 -14.19
N MET A 245 -20.56 -2.97 -14.47
CA MET A 245 -20.45 -3.83 -15.66
C MET A 245 -21.12 -3.22 -16.90
N GLY A 246 -21.86 -2.11 -16.74
CA GLY A 246 -22.60 -1.47 -17.83
C GLY A 246 -23.93 -2.15 -18.18
N LEU A 247 -24.40 -3.09 -17.37
CA LEU A 247 -25.66 -3.82 -17.57
C LEU A 247 -26.89 -3.01 -17.16
N ILE A 248 -26.72 -2.07 -16.21
CA ILE A 248 -27.79 -1.16 -15.78
C ILE A 248 -27.30 0.28 -15.69
N SER A 249 -28.24 1.23 -15.73
CA SER A 249 -27.91 2.64 -15.49
C SER A 249 -27.62 2.91 -14.01
N PRO A 250 -26.64 3.76 -13.64
CA PRO A 250 -26.34 4.09 -12.24
C PRO A 250 -27.52 4.69 -11.45
N SER A 251 -28.52 5.24 -12.15
CA SER A 251 -29.77 5.75 -11.56
C SER A 251 -30.73 4.66 -11.08
N GLU A 252 -30.59 3.44 -11.61
CA GLU A 252 -31.45 2.28 -11.35
C GLU A 252 -30.92 1.38 -10.23
N ILE A 253 -29.81 1.77 -9.57
CA ILE A 253 -29.27 1.02 -8.43
C ILE A 253 -30.32 1.04 -7.30
N PRO A 254 -30.78 -0.13 -6.81
CA PRO A 254 -31.68 -0.20 -5.67
C PRO A 254 -31.08 0.52 -4.48
N ARG A 255 -31.76 1.56 -4.00
CA ARG A 255 -31.28 2.35 -2.88
C ARG A 255 -31.53 1.60 -1.58
N LEU A 256 -30.51 1.53 -0.74
CA LEU A 256 -30.70 1.24 0.68
C LEU A 256 -31.66 2.29 1.23
N ALA A 257 -32.83 1.87 1.73
CA ALA A 257 -33.70 2.78 2.47
C ALA A 257 -32.86 3.37 3.62
N PRO A 258 -32.91 4.69 3.88
CA PRO A 258 -32.23 5.28 5.02
C PRO A 258 -32.91 4.80 6.31
N GLY A 259 -32.49 3.63 6.79
CA GLY A 259 -32.99 2.97 7.98
C GLY A 259 -32.00 3.13 9.14
N ILE A 260 -31.75 4.37 9.55
CA ILE A 260 -31.33 4.65 10.93
C ILE A 260 -32.60 5.07 11.65
N VAL A 261 -33.42 4.09 12.05
CA VAL A 261 -34.33 4.32 13.18
C VAL A 261 -33.48 4.06 14.42
N LEU A 262 -32.77 5.09 14.89
CA LEU A 262 -32.33 5.13 16.27
C LEU A 262 -33.63 5.19 17.10
N SER A 263 -33.84 4.25 18.00
CA SER A 263 -34.90 4.38 19.00
C SER A 263 -34.63 5.63 19.83
N ASP A 264 -35.67 6.39 20.18
CA ASP A 264 -35.53 7.65 20.95
C ASP A 264 -34.71 7.44 22.24
N ASP A 265 -34.84 6.27 22.88
CA ASP A 265 -34.06 5.85 24.06
C ASP A 265 -32.54 5.84 23.80
N ARG A 266 -32.12 5.45 22.59
CA ARG A 266 -30.70 5.35 22.19
C ARG A 266 -30.11 6.70 21.83
N ILE A 267 -30.96 7.63 21.40
CA ILE A 267 -30.58 9.04 21.19
C ILE A 267 -30.29 9.69 22.55
N GLU A 268 -31.11 9.44 23.56
CA GLU A 268 -30.86 9.95 24.92
C GLU A 268 -29.57 9.39 25.54
N GLU A 269 -29.26 8.11 25.30
CA GLU A 269 -28.04 7.46 25.77
C GLU A 269 -26.78 8.09 25.13
N ILE A 270 -26.78 8.28 23.81
CA ILE A 270 -25.68 8.93 23.07
C ILE A 270 -25.54 10.41 23.47
N VAL A 271 -26.66 11.12 23.68
CA VAL A 271 -26.64 12.50 24.18
C VAL A 271 -26.09 12.54 25.61
N GLY A 272 -26.36 11.53 26.42
CA GLY A 272 -25.77 11.33 27.75
C GLY A 272 -24.25 11.16 27.69
N GLU A 273 -23.77 10.27 26.81
CA GLU A 273 -22.34 10.02 26.58
C GLU A 273 -21.62 11.27 26.05
N LEU A 274 -22.20 11.98 25.08
CA LEU A 274 -21.65 13.23 24.55
C LEU A 274 -21.59 14.33 25.62
N LYS A 275 -22.59 14.41 26.51
CA LYS A 275 -22.58 15.35 27.64
C LYS A 275 -21.53 14.97 28.69
N GLN A 276 -21.32 13.67 28.95
CA GLN A 276 -20.26 13.21 29.84
C GLN A 276 -18.87 13.49 29.25
N LEU A 277 -18.69 13.28 27.95
CA LEU A 277 -17.46 13.60 27.23
C LEU A 277 -17.19 15.12 27.26
N ALA A 278 -18.22 15.93 27.00
CA ALA A 278 -18.11 17.38 27.09
C ALA A 278 -17.82 17.86 28.53
N ALA A 279 -18.31 17.15 29.55
CA ALA A 279 -18.01 17.44 30.94
C ALA A 279 -16.55 17.06 31.29
N SER A 280 -16.03 15.94 30.75
CA SER A 280 -14.63 15.55 30.96
C SER A 280 -13.63 16.52 30.34
N PHE A 281 -14.00 17.23 29.27
CA PHE A 281 -13.18 18.31 28.72
C PHE A 281 -13.24 19.61 29.55
N ARG A 282 -14.32 19.87 30.29
CA ARG A 282 -14.48 21.08 31.13
C ARG A 282 -13.85 20.96 32.51
N SER A 283 -13.54 19.76 32.99
CA SER A 283 -12.98 19.52 34.32
C SER A 283 -11.45 19.58 34.40
N THR A 284 -10.76 20.05 33.36
CA THR A 284 -9.33 20.40 33.46
C THR A 284 -9.21 21.84 33.96
N PRO A 285 -8.71 22.11 35.19
CA PRO A 285 -8.57 23.47 35.67
C PRO A 285 -7.48 24.20 34.88
N VAL A 286 -7.83 25.40 34.42
CA VAL A 286 -6.92 26.39 33.85
C VAL A 286 -5.93 26.82 34.93
N GLY A 287 -4.63 26.54 34.75
CA GLY A 287 -3.60 27.10 35.61
C GLY A 287 -2.41 26.21 35.89
N GLN A 288 -1.72 25.76 34.84
CA GLN A 288 -0.29 25.45 34.87
C GLN A 288 0.14 25.34 33.41
N THR A 289 1.04 26.23 32.99
CA THR A 289 1.65 26.23 31.66
C THR A 289 2.68 25.10 31.62
N PRO A 290 2.52 24.03 30.82
CA PRO A 290 3.64 23.24 30.39
C PRO A 290 4.17 23.86 29.09
N GLU A 291 5.47 23.71 28.91
CA GLU A 291 6.22 24.13 27.72
C GLU A 291 5.57 23.63 26.43
N ARG A 292 5.81 24.40 25.36
CA ARG A 292 5.52 24.01 23.98
C ARG A 292 6.07 22.61 23.69
N THR A 293 5.23 21.60 23.82
CA THR A 293 5.32 20.41 22.96
C THR A 293 4.79 20.83 21.59
N THR A 294 5.71 21.04 20.66
CA THR A 294 5.47 20.89 19.23
C THR A 294 4.73 19.58 19.02
N GLU A 295 3.43 19.68 18.71
CA GLU A 295 2.63 18.56 18.24
C GLU A 295 3.31 17.96 17.00
N ALA A 296 3.58 16.66 17.08
CA ALA A 296 3.98 15.87 15.94
C ALA A 296 2.90 15.97 14.85
N PRO A 297 3.27 16.17 13.57
CA PRO A 297 2.30 16.17 12.50
C PRO A 297 1.67 14.77 12.39
N SER A 298 0.35 14.74 12.49
CA SER A 298 -0.46 13.54 12.27
C SER A 298 -0.10 12.88 10.94
N GLU A 299 0.21 11.58 10.99
CA GLU A 299 0.51 10.70 9.85
C GLU A 299 -0.69 10.52 8.92
N ARG A 300 -1.00 11.54 8.11
CA ARG A 300 -1.96 11.41 7.01
C ARG A 300 -1.43 11.88 5.66
N ASP A 301 -0.11 12.07 5.51
CA ASP A 301 0.43 12.64 4.28
C ASP A 301 1.73 11.99 3.76
N GLY A 302 1.79 10.66 3.77
CA GLY A 302 2.87 9.88 3.15
C GLY A 302 2.66 9.59 1.66
N ARG A 303 1.44 9.78 1.14
CA ARG A 303 1.09 9.51 -0.27
C ARG A 303 1.35 10.73 -1.17
N HIS A 304 1.08 11.95 -0.70
CA HIS A 304 1.40 13.16 -1.47
C HIS A 304 2.91 13.42 -1.56
N ARG A 305 3.68 13.17 -0.51
CA ARG A 305 5.15 13.41 -0.54
C ARG A 305 5.91 12.52 -1.52
N ARG A 306 5.45 11.27 -1.78
CA ARG A 306 6.05 10.40 -2.81
C ARG A 306 5.69 10.85 -4.22
N VAL A 307 4.45 11.29 -4.42
CA VAL A 307 3.99 11.84 -5.71
C VAL A 307 4.69 13.16 -6.02
N ASP A 308 4.90 14.04 -5.05
CA ASP A 308 5.64 15.29 -5.24
C ASP A 308 7.12 15.04 -5.52
N GLY A 309 7.72 14.04 -4.85
CA GLY A 309 9.09 13.59 -5.14
C GLY A 309 9.24 13.04 -6.55
N ALA A 310 8.35 12.13 -6.97
CA ALA A 310 8.32 11.55 -8.30
C ALA A 310 8.05 12.61 -9.39
N ARG A 311 7.10 13.51 -9.16
CA ARG A 311 6.79 14.63 -10.05
C ARG A 311 7.97 15.58 -10.21
N SER A 312 8.65 15.92 -9.11
CA SER A 312 9.86 16.75 -9.17
C SER A 312 11.05 16.06 -9.88
N MET A 313 11.07 14.73 -9.94
CA MET A 313 12.05 13.97 -10.73
C MET A 313 11.69 13.91 -12.20
N VAL A 314 10.40 13.80 -12.54
CA VAL A 314 9.88 13.87 -13.92
C VAL A 314 10.10 15.27 -14.49
N ASP A 315 9.73 16.33 -13.76
CA ASP A 315 9.94 17.72 -14.18
C ASP A 315 11.44 18.02 -14.39
N ARG A 316 12.32 17.43 -13.56
CA ARG A 316 13.78 17.52 -13.74
C ARG A 316 14.29 16.73 -14.94
N ALA A 317 13.68 15.59 -15.26
CA ALA A 317 14.03 14.82 -16.46
C ALA A 317 13.59 15.57 -17.73
N ASP A 318 12.42 16.20 -17.71
CA ASP A 318 11.90 17.02 -18.79
C ASP A 318 12.74 18.29 -19.01
N ASP A 319 13.19 18.95 -17.94
CA ASP A 319 14.13 20.09 -18.04
C ASP A 319 15.48 19.70 -18.65
N VAL A 320 15.98 18.49 -18.35
CA VAL A 320 17.23 17.97 -18.94
C VAL A 320 17.02 17.62 -20.42
N LEU A 321 15.86 17.05 -20.77
CA LEU A 321 15.51 16.76 -22.16
C LEU A 321 15.32 18.05 -22.98
N ALA A 322 14.68 19.07 -22.42
CA ALA A 322 14.51 20.37 -23.06
C ALA A 322 15.85 21.03 -23.38
N ARG A 323 16.80 21.01 -22.42
CA ARG A 323 18.16 21.52 -22.65
C ARG A 323 18.95 20.75 -23.71
N LEU A 324 18.76 19.43 -23.79
CA LEU A 324 19.40 18.61 -24.83
C LEU A 324 18.80 18.82 -26.22
N LEU A 325 17.55 19.30 -26.30
CA LEU A 325 16.88 19.62 -27.55
C LEU A 325 17.17 21.05 -28.03
N GLU A 326 17.47 21.99 -27.13
CA GLU A 326 17.90 23.36 -27.46
C GLU A 326 19.35 23.46 -27.96
N GLU A 327 20.21 22.48 -27.63
CA GLU A 327 21.61 22.40 -28.10
C GLU A 327 21.79 21.66 -29.45
N ARG A 328 20.72 21.53 -30.24
CA ARG A 328 20.73 20.92 -31.57
C ARG A 328 20.38 21.91 -32.68
#